data_AF-A0A4Q5KI39-F1
#
_entry.id   AF-A0A4Q5KI39-F1
#
_cell.length_a   1.000
_cell.length_b   1.000
_cell.length_c   1.000
_cell.angle_alpha   90.00
_cell.angle_beta   90.00
_cell.angle_gamma   90.00
#
_symmetry.space_group_name_H-M   'P 1'
#
loop_
_entity.id
_entity.type
_entity.pdbx_description
1 polymer ?
#
loop_
_entity_poly.entity_id
_entity_poly.type
_entity_poly.pdbx_seq_one_letter_code
_entity_poly.pdbx_strand_id
1 'polypeptide(L)'
;MYWFLFFGSVFCLIVMIWHFHSVDKKRLTRARRKQHDLHVSTPATFDDEADRQDKINRANSGNITAQLALGADLELVDQNGAIKWYLKAAEKNSQQAFYALVRLYDDNYDDPEASEKSKYWAARLGDSTGKQSSTFILGKLYLEGVGCEKDIELGLKTITTLALNEHLEAQLFLAQWYQRQQEGHPEGFYWMLRAAYQDDPKAMVTVSSCYYHGIGVKKDIYRAIYWTERGGELKSPESQYRSAQYNQKVSSSHNAVAYIWAYLSVANGHEEAHSLKNDLEASLPLENLLTIQNVARKLHVLMDEKPVKKHSVIRLLNKFYVRENYLPTEDISDECAMYTS
;
A
#
# COMPACT_ATOMS: atom_id res chain seq x y z
N MET A 1 30.76 2.13 -27.36
CA MET A 1 30.94 3.60 -27.50
C MET A 1 29.69 4.33 -28.02
N TYR A 2 28.88 3.73 -28.91
CA TYR A 2 27.64 4.36 -29.43
C TYR A 2 26.47 4.48 -28.43
N TRP A 3 26.39 3.62 -27.41
CA TRP A 3 25.32 3.65 -26.41
C TRP A 3 25.35 4.90 -25.51
N PHE A 4 26.55 5.40 -25.15
CA PHE A 4 26.68 6.60 -24.30
C PHE A 4 26.29 7.90 -25.05
N LEU A 5 26.55 7.97 -26.36
CA LEU A 5 26.17 9.13 -27.18
C LEU A 5 24.65 9.23 -27.41
N PHE A 6 23.98 8.08 -27.54
CA PHE A 6 22.53 8.05 -27.75
C PHE A 6 21.76 8.50 -26.50
N PHE A 7 22.12 7.99 -25.31
CA PHE A 7 21.51 8.44 -24.05
C PHE A 7 21.79 9.92 -23.74
N GLY A 8 22.99 10.41 -24.05
CA GLY A 8 23.32 11.84 -23.94
C GLY A 8 22.44 12.72 -24.85
N SER A 9 22.22 12.30 -26.11
CA SER A 9 21.37 13.05 -27.04
C SER A 9 19.89 13.06 -26.66
N VAL A 10 19.37 11.94 -26.14
CA VAL A 10 17.97 11.85 -25.68
C VAL A 10 17.77 12.70 -24.43
N PHE A 11 18.72 12.69 -23.51
CA PHE A 11 18.69 13.56 -22.33
C PHE A 11 18.72 15.05 -22.71
N CYS A 12 19.60 15.46 -23.62
CA CYS A 12 19.63 16.83 -24.12
C CYS A 12 18.33 17.24 -24.84
N LEU A 13 17.71 16.33 -25.61
CA LEU A 13 16.42 16.57 -26.24
C LEU A 13 15.30 16.76 -25.21
N ILE A 14 15.25 15.93 -24.17
CA ILE A 14 14.27 16.06 -23.08
C ILE A 14 14.44 17.41 -22.37
N VAL A 15 15.68 17.80 -22.06
CA VAL A 15 15.98 19.09 -21.42
C VAL A 15 15.60 20.27 -22.34
N MET A 16 15.85 20.18 -23.64
CA MET A 16 15.44 21.22 -24.59
C MET A 16 13.92 21.32 -24.73
N ILE A 17 13.21 20.19 -24.83
CA ILE A 17 11.75 20.15 -24.89
C ILE A 17 11.16 20.75 -23.61
N TRP A 18 11.69 20.37 -22.45
CA TRP A 18 11.27 20.92 -21.16
C TRP A 18 11.55 22.42 -21.06
N HIS A 19 12.73 22.86 -21.48
CA HIS A 19 13.08 24.29 -21.51
C HIS A 19 12.15 25.08 -22.44
N PHE A 20 11.87 24.58 -23.63
CA PHE A 20 10.98 25.23 -24.59
C PHE A 20 9.55 25.33 -24.05
N HIS A 21 9.04 24.25 -23.45
CA HIS A 21 7.71 24.23 -22.82
C HIS A 21 7.62 25.22 -21.64
N SER A 22 8.67 25.30 -20.82
CA SER A 22 8.77 26.28 -19.72
C SER A 22 8.78 27.72 -20.24
N VAL A 23 9.56 28.00 -21.29
CA VAL A 23 9.65 29.33 -21.92
C VAL A 23 8.30 29.74 -22.52
N ASP A 24 7.61 28.85 -23.22
CA ASP A 24 6.31 29.14 -23.83
C ASP A 24 5.22 29.37 -22.77
N LYS A 25 5.19 28.60 -21.67
CA LYS A 25 4.31 28.90 -20.52
C LYS A 25 4.62 30.28 -19.93
N LYS A 26 5.89 30.61 -19.72
CA LYS A 26 6.31 31.95 -19.21
C LYS A 26 5.91 33.08 -20.18
N ARG A 27 5.85 32.84 -21.48
CA ARG A 27 5.35 33.81 -22.48
C ARG A 27 3.83 33.98 -22.39
N LEU A 28 3.08 32.89 -22.30
CA LEU A 28 1.62 32.90 -22.16
C LEU A 28 1.17 33.62 -20.88
N THR A 29 1.83 33.37 -19.75
CA THR A 29 1.53 34.08 -18.49
C THR A 29 1.84 35.56 -18.58
N ARG A 30 2.96 35.96 -19.21
CA ARG A 30 3.26 37.38 -19.49
C ARG A 30 2.22 38.03 -20.41
N ALA A 31 1.72 37.32 -21.42
CA ALA A 31 0.68 37.83 -22.30
C ALA A 31 -0.65 38.03 -21.54
N ARG A 32 -1.06 37.06 -20.71
CA ARG A 32 -2.22 37.18 -19.83
C ARG A 32 -2.09 38.31 -18.81
N ARG A 33 -0.90 38.47 -18.21
CA ARG A 33 -0.58 39.62 -17.32
C ARG A 33 -0.78 40.95 -18.05
N LYS A 34 -0.19 41.12 -19.24
CA LYS A 34 -0.36 42.35 -20.04
C LYS A 34 -1.83 42.63 -20.35
N GLN A 35 -2.60 41.60 -20.72
CA GLN A 35 -4.02 41.75 -21.00
C GLN A 35 -4.82 42.12 -19.75
N HIS A 36 -4.47 41.55 -18.59
CA HIS A 36 -5.03 41.90 -17.30
C HIS A 36 -4.67 43.34 -16.90
N ASP A 37 -3.41 43.75 -17.04
CA ASP A 37 -2.94 45.10 -16.73
C ASP A 37 -3.61 46.16 -17.63
N LEU A 38 -3.87 45.83 -18.90
CA LEU A 38 -4.68 46.65 -19.82
C LEU A 38 -6.14 46.81 -19.36
N HIS A 39 -6.69 45.80 -18.70
CA HIS A 39 -8.05 45.88 -18.16
C HIS A 39 -8.09 46.69 -16.85
N VAL A 40 -7.06 46.56 -16.00
CA VAL A 40 -6.95 47.23 -14.69
C VAL A 40 -6.48 48.69 -14.78
N SER A 41 -5.91 49.12 -15.91
CA SER A 41 -5.40 50.49 -16.10
C SER A 41 -6.49 51.56 -16.26
N THR A 42 -7.78 51.18 -16.22
CA THR A 42 -8.86 52.13 -15.94
C THR A 42 -8.78 52.59 -14.48
N PRO A 43 -8.87 53.90 -14.17
CA PRO A 43 -8.82 54.38 -12.79
C PRO A 43 -9.86 53.65 -11.93
N ALA A 44 -9.41 52.95 -10.89
CA ALA A 44 -10.31 52.29 -9.95
C ALA A 44 -11.20 53.34 -9.28
N THR A 45 -12.51 53.11 -9.28
CA THR A 45 -13.47 53.98 -8.61
C THR A 45 -13.37 53.82 -7.10
N PHE A 46 -13.90 54.77 -6.33
CA PHE A 46 -13.93 54.65 -4.86
C PHE A 46 -14.68 53.38 -4.41
N ASP A 47 -15.74 53.01 -5.13
CA ASP A 47 -16.52 51.80 -4.87
C ASP A 47 -15.68 50.53 -5.11
N ASP A 48 -14.81 50.51 -6.12
CA ASP A 48 -13.90 49.38 -6.40
C ASP A 48 -12.88 49.15 -5.26
N GLU A 49 -12.35 50.23 -4.67
CA GLU A 49 -11.39 50.13 -3.58
C GLU A 49 -12.08 49.72 -2.26
N ALA A 50 -13.29 50.23 -2.01
CA ALA A 50 -14.11 49.81 -0.87
C ALA A 50 -14.46 48.32 -0.96
N ASP A 51 -14.87 47.84 -2.13
CA ASP A 51 -15.19 46.43 -2.38
C ASP A 51 -13.95 45.52 -2.23
N ARG A 52 -12.79 45.98 -2.70
CA ARG A 52 -11.51 45.29 -2.50
C ARG A 52 -11.18 45.17 -1.01
N GLN A 53 -11.28 46.27 -0.27
CA GLN A 53 -10.95 46.28 1.16
C GLN A 53 -11.93 45.40 1.95
N ASP A 54 -13.22 45.43 1.62
CA ASP A 54 -14.21 44.54 2.21
C ASP A 54 -13.92 43.06 1.91
N LYS A 55 -13.53 42.72 0.67
CA LYS A 55 -13.10 41.36 0.31
C LYS A 55 -11.89 40.91 1.15
N ILE A 56 -10.90 41.78 1.34
CA ILE A 56 -9.73 41.51 2.20
C ILE A 56 -10.15 41.30 3.65
N ASN A 57 -11.05 42.13 4.18
CA ASN A 57 -11.56 42.01 5.54
C ASN A 57 -12.31 40.68 5.73
N ARG A 58 -13.17 40.30 4.78
CA ARG A 58 -13.87 39.00 4.78
C ARG A 58 -12.91 37.82 4.70
N ALA A 59 -11.88 37.90 3.86
CA ALA A 59 -10.90 36.83 3.75
C ALA A 59 -10.05 36.69 5.02
N ASN A 60 -9.70 37.81 5.66
CA ASN A 60 -9.01 37.85 6.94
C ASN A 60 -9.88 37.34 8.10
N SER A 61 -11.19 37.57 8.07
CA SER A 61 -12.12 36.97 9.03
C SER A 61 -12.37 35.47 8.78
N GLY A 62 -11.77 34.92 7.72
CA GLY A 62 -11.80 33.49 7.43
C GLY A 62 -12.91 33.06 6.48
N ASN A 63 -13.54 33.97 5.74
CA ASN A 63 -14.52 33.60 4.72
C ASN A 63 -13.82 32.87 3.56
N ILE A 64 -14.16 31.59 3.36
CA ILE A 64 -13.53 30.72 2.33
C ILE A 64 -13.74 31.31 0.93
N THR A 65 -14.95 31.79 0.60
CA THR A 65 -15.22 32.36 -0.73
C THR A 65 -14.39 33.61 -1.01
N ALA A 66 -14.19 34.47 0.01
CA ALA A 66 -13.34 35.65 -0.11
C ALA A 66 -11.85 35.28 -0.22
N GLN A 67 -11.39 34.27 0.52
CA GLN A 67 -10.02 33.74 0.41
C GLN A 67 -9.75 33.17 -0.99
N LEU A 68 -10.68 32.38 -1.53
CA LEU A 68 -10.58 31.84 -2.88
C LEU A 68 -10.59 32.94 -3.94
N ALA A 69 -11.46 33.94 -3.79
CA ALA A 69 -11.54 35.08 -4.71
C ALA A 69 -10.24 35.90 -4.71
N LEU A 70 -9.67 36.20 -3.54
CA LEU A 70 -8.37 36.87 -3.45
C LEU A 70 -7.24 36.02 -4.02
N GLY A 71 -7.27 34.71 -3.78
CA GLY A 71 -6.34 33.77 -4.41
C GLY A 71 -6.38 33.89 -5.93
N ALA A 72 -7.58 33.82 -6.52
CA ALA A 72 -7.80 33.92 -7.95
C ALA A 72 -7.35 35.27 -8.54
N ASP A 73 -7.68 36.38 -7.86
CA ASP A 73 -7.27 37.74 -8.27
C ASP A 73 -5.73 37.87 -8.32
N LEU A 74 -5.02 37.18 -7.44
CA LEU A 74 -3.56 37.27 -7.33
C LEU A 74 -2.82 36.29 -8.25
N GLU A 75 -3.43 35.25 -8.79
CA GLU A 75 -2.70 34.20 -9.53
C GLU A 75 -1.84 34.72 -10.67
N LEU A 76 -2.36 35.69 -11.42
CA LEU A 76 -1.62 36.26 -12.54
C LEU A 76 -0.54 37.23 -12.07
N VAL A 77 -0.72 37.94 -10.97
CA VAL A 77 0.15 39.06 -10.57
C VAL A 77 1.18 38.64 -9.52
N ASP A 78 0.73 37.94 -8.47
CA ASP A 78 1.52 37.43 -7.34
C ASP A 78 1.09 36.00 -6.99
N GLN A 79 1.73 35.03 -7.64
CA GLN A 79 1.45 33.60 -7.42
C GLN A 79 1.72 33.16 -5.97
N ASN A 80 2.74 33.72 -5.30
CA ASN A 80 3.03 33.40 -3.92
C ASN A 80 1.95 33.97 -2.98
N GLY A 81 1.45 35.17 -3.26
CA GLY A 81 0.27 35.73 -2.61
C GLY A 81 -0.97 34.88 -2.81
N ALA A 82 -1.22 34.41 -4.04
CA ALA A 82 -2.33 33.51 -4.35
C ALA A 82 -2.24 32.20 -3.55
N ILE A 83 -1.06 31.57 -3.52
CA ILE A 83 -0.80 30.36 -2.73
C ILE A 83 -1.13 30.60 -1.26
N LYS A 84 -0.70 31.71 -0.65
CA LYS A 84 -1.00 32.02 0.77
C LYS A 84 -2.51 32.04 1.06
N TRP A 85 -3.31 32.61 0.18
CA TRP A 85 -4.76 32.63 0.36
C TRP A 85 -5.41 31.28 0.14
N TYR A 86 -4.95 30.53 -0.86
CA TYR A 86 -5.40 29.16 -1.07
C TYR A 86 -5.03 28.25 0.11
N LEU A 87 -3.85 28.41 0.72
CA LEU A 87 -3.46 27.68 1.93
C LEU A 87 -4.45 27.95 3.09
N LYS A 88 -4.81 29.21 3.35
CA LYS A 88 -5.82 29.56 4.37
C LYS A 88 -7.20 28.93 4.09
N ALA A 89 -7.61 28.88 2.82
CA ALA A 89 -8.87 28.21 2.44
C ALA A 89 -8.77 26.68 2.56
N ALA A 90 -7.60 26.12 2.28
CA ALA A 90 -7.29 24.69 2.37
C ALA A 90 -7.23 24.20 3.83
N GLU A 91 -6.77 25.02 4.78
CA GLU A 91 -6.88 24.76 6.23
C GLU A 91 -8.32 24.52 6.67
N LYS A 92 -9.28 25.11 5.96
CA LYS A 92 -10.73 24.93 6.16
C LYS A 92 -11.33 23.82 5.29
N ASN A 93 -10.50 22.94 4.74
CA ASN A 93 -10.86 21.82 3.87
C ASN A 93 -11.60 22.23 2.58
N SER A 94 -11.28 23.40 2.00
CA SER A 94 -11.81 23.79 0.70
C SER A 94 -11.21 22.95 -0.44
N GLN A 95 -12.05 22.15 -1.10
CA GLN A 95 -11.65 21.35 -2.27
C GLN A 95 -11.17 22.23 -3.44
N GLN A 96 -11.80 23.39 -3.63
CA GLN A 96 -11.40 24.37 -4.65
C GLN A 96 -9.98 24.89 -4.38
N ALA A 97 -9.64 25.10 -3.11
CA ALA A 97 -8.29 25.49 -2.72
C ALA A 97 -7.27 24.37 -2.97
N PHE A 98 -7.59 23.12 -2.63
CA PHE A 98 -6.72 21.98 -2.93
C PHE A 98 -6.43 21.89 -4.44
N TYR A 99 -7.46 22.00 -5.27
CA TYR A 99 -7.31 21.98 -6.73
C TYR A 99 -6.43 23.13 -7.24
N ALA A 100 -6.63 24.35 -6.72
CA ALA A 100 -5.81 25.49 -7.07
C ALA A 100 -4.34 25.29 -6.65
N LEU A 101 -4.09 24.76 -5.45
CA LEU A 101 -2.75 24.49 -4.95
C LEU A 101 -2.01 23.44 -5.79
N VAL A 102 -2.68 22.33 -6.15
CA VAL A 102 -2.10 21.31 -7.05
C VAL A 102 -1.64 21.95 -8.35
N ARG A 103 -2.53 22.70 -9.03
CA ARG A 103 -2.19 23.38 -10.28
C ARG A 103 -1.03 24.36 -10.11
N LEU A 104 -1.07 25.19 -9.07
CA LEU A 104 -0.05 26.21 -8.86
C LEU A 104 1.32 25.61 -8.52
N TYR A 105 1.37 24.52 -7.75
CA TYR A 105 2.62 23.84 -7.46
C TYR A 105 3.15 23.02 -8.64
N ASP A 106 2.29 22.36 -9.43
CA ASP A 106 2.71 21.68 -10.66
C ASP A 106 3.33 22.63 -11.70
N ASP A 107 2.85 23.88 -11.72
CA ASP A 107 3.37 24.94 -12.59
C ASP A 107 4.58 25.69 -11.98
N ASN A 108 4.89 25.50 -10.70
CA ASN A 108 5.95 26.22 -9.99
C ASN A 108 7.30 25.50 -10.08
N TYR A 109 7.90 25.50 -11.26
CA TYR A 109 9.21 24.87 -11.51
C TYR A 109 10.38 25.53 -10.77
N ASP A 110 10.21 26.73 -10.24
CA ASP A 110 11.27 27.50 -9.58
C ASP A 110 11.36 27.14 -8.07
N ASP A 111 10.33 26.52 -7.47
CA ASP A 111 10.36 25.98 -6.10
C ASP A 111 10.76 24.48 -6.12
N PRO A 112 11.92 24.11 -5.53
CA PRO A 112 12.40 22.72 -5.54
C PRO A 112 11.47 21.74 -4.82
N GLU A 113 10.63 22.20 -3.90
CA GLU A 113 9.68 21.39 -3.14
C GLU A 113 8.29 21.33 -3.79
N ALA A 114 8.07 22.06 -4.90
CA ALA A 114 6.75 22.22 -5.48
C ALA A 114 6.10 20.88 -5.86
N SER A 115 6.88 19.94 -6.42
CA SER A 115 6.36 18.61 -6.75
C SER A 115 5.86 17.85 -5.51
N GLU A 116 6.55 17.98 -4.38
CA GLU A 116 6.15 17.34 -3.13
C GLU A 116 4.90 17.99 -2.54
N LYS A 117 4.84 19.33 -2.52
CA LYS A 117 3.65 20.09 -2.12
C LYS A 117 2.45 19.75 -2.99
N SER A 118 2.64 19.62 -4.31
CA SER A 118 1.59 19.20 -5.24
C SER A 118 1.06 17.80 -4.90
N LYS A 119 1.94 16.81 -4.67
CA LYS A 119 1.55 15.46 -4.23
C LYS A 119 0.72 15.49 -2.95
N TYR A 120 1.12 16.30 -1.97
CA TYR A 120 0.38 16.48 -0.72
C TYR A 120 -1.03 17.03 -0.94
N TRP A 121 -1.17 18.12 -1.70
CA TRP A 121 -2.49 18.71 -1.97
C TRP A 121 -3.36 17.82 -2.86
N ALA A 122 -2.77 17.05 -3.77
CA ALA A 122 -3.48 16.05 -4.57
C ALA A 122 -4.01 14.91 -3.69
N ALA A 123 -3.23 14.45 -2.72
CA ALA A 123 -3.66 13.46 -1.74
C ALA A 123 -4.80 13.99 -0.85
N ARG A 124 -4.69 15.23 -0.35
CA ARG A 124 -5.77 15.91 0.38
C ARG A 124 -7.05 16.06 -0.44
N LEU A 125 -6.93 16.40 -1.72
CA LEU A 125 -8.07 16.48 -2.63
C LEU A 125 -8.74 15.11 -2.80
N GLY A 126 -7.97 14.05 -3.05
CA GLY A 126 -8.52 12.71 -3.17
C GLY A 126 -9.17 12.19 -1.87
N ASP A 127 -8.53 12.45 -0.72
CA ASP A 127 -9.05 12.13 0.61
C ASP A 127 -10.40 12.82 0.86
N SER A 128 -10.53 14.10 0.51
CA SER A 128 -11.78 14.85 0.63
C SER A 128 -12.94 14.33 -0.23
N THR A 129 -12.64 13.45 -1.20
CA THR A 129 -13.63 12.75 -2.02
C THR A 129 -13.94 11.32 -1.54
N GLY A 130 -13.33 10.90 -0.42
CA GLY A 130 -13.52 9.56 0.17
C GLY A 130 -12.66 8.46 -0.46
N LYS A 131 -11.64 8.80 -1.27
CA LYS A 131 -10.77 7.80 -1.89
C LYS A 131 -9.75 7.26 -0.87
N GLN A 132 -9.96 6.03 -0.42
CA GLN A 132 -9.07 5.34 0.53
C GLN A 132 -7.61 5.31 0.06
N SER A 133 -7.35 5.14 -1.24
CA SER A 133 -5.99 5.20 -1.80
C SER A 133 -5.30 6.54 -1.56
N SER A 134 -6.06 7.64 -1.61
CA SER A 134 -5.55 8.99 -1.34
C SER A 134 -5.34 9.22 0.16
N THR A 135 -6.24 8.73 1.00
CA THR A 135 -6.06 8.71 2.46
C THR A 135 -4.81 7.92 2.86
N PHE A 136 -4.54 6.79 2.20
CA PHE A 136 -3.35 5.98 2.45
C PHE A 136 -2.06 6.71 2.05
N ILE A 137 -2.06 7.33 0.87
CA ILE A 137 -0.94 8.19 0.43
C ILE A 137 -0.73 9.34 1.41
N LEU A 138 -1.80 10.01 1.83
CA LEU A 138 -1.74 11.13 2.76
C LEU A 138 -1.09 10.71 4.09
N GLY A 139 -1.49 9.55 4.64
CA GLY A 139 -0.86 8.97 5.81
C GLY A 139 0.65 8.77 5.64
N LYS A 140 1.10 8.25 4.49
CA LYS A 140 2.53 8.10 4.19
C LYS A 140 3.26 9.44 4.08
N LEU A 141 2.64 10.44 3.44
CA LEU A 141 3.22 11.78 3.30
C LEU A 141 3.45 12.43 4.67
N TYR A 142 2.51 12.27 5.62
CA TYR A 142 2.72 12.71 7.01
C TYR A 142 3.89 11.99 7.69
N LEU A 143 4.03 10.67 7.51
CA LEU A 143 5.15 9.91 8.08
C LEU A 143 6.52 10.35 7.54
N GLU A 144 6.57 10.72 6.25
CA GLU A 144 7.82 11.08 5.56
C GLU A 144 8.11 12.59 5.61
N GLY A 145 7.10 13.44 5.82
CA GLY A 145 7.22 14.91 5.74
C GLY A 145 7.33 15.41 4.30
N VAL A 146 6.73 14.71 3.34
CA VAL A 146 6.83 15.04 1.90
C VAL A 146 5.71 16.00 1.53
N GLY A 147 6.07 17.25 1.25
CA GLY A 147 5.11 18.32 0.90
C GLY A 147 4.30 18.87 2.08
N CYS A 148 4.58 18.41 3.29
CA CYS A 148 3.97 18.84 4.56
C CYS A 148 4.97 18.69 5.72
N GLU A 149 4.64 19.25 6.88
CA GLU A 149 5.41 18.97 8.10
C GLU A 149 5.27 17.50 8.48
N LYS A 150 6.39 16.88 8.88
CA LYS A 150 6.43 15.48 9.29
C LYS A 150 5.63 15.30 10.59
N ASP A 151 4.61 14.46 10.54
CA ASP A 151 3.75 14.13 11.68
C ASP A 151 3.56 12.61 11.73
N ILE A 152 4.37 11.97 12.57
CA ILE A 152 4.36 10.50 12.70
C ILE A 152 3.04 10.03 13.32
N GLU A 153 2.52 10.74 14.31
CA GLU A 153 1.31 10.36 15.04
C GLU A 153 0.09 10.42 14.10
N LEU A 154 -0.08 11.53 13.39
CA LEU A 154 -1.17 11.69 12.42
C LEU A 154 -1.06 10.69 11.27
N GLY A 155 0.15 10.47 10.75
CA GLY A 155 0.41 9.50 9.69
C GLY A 155 0.01 8.09 10.10
N LEU A 156 0.47 7.62 11.27
CA LEU A 156 0.13 6.30 11.80
C LEU A 156 -1.36 6.17 12.10
N LYS A 157 -1.98 7.19 12.72
CA LYS A 157 -3.42 7.19 13.02
C LYS A 157 -4.26 7.08 11.75
N THR A 158 -3.87 7.80 10.69
CA THR A 158 -4.56 7.79 9.40
C THR A 158 -4.51 6.40 8.75
N ILE A 159 -3.30 5.82 8.65
CA ILE A 159 -3.12 4.49 8.06
C ILE A 159 -3.77 3.39 8.93
N THR A 160 -3.68 3.50 10.25
CA THR A 160 -4.33 2.58 11.20
C THR A 160 -5.84 2.59 11.01
N THR A 161 -6.46 3.75 10.82
CA THR A 161 -7.90 3.84 10.58
C THR A 161 -8.30 3.10 9.29
N LEU A 162 -7.52 3.21 8.22
CA LEU A 162 -7.74 2.43 6.99
C LEU A 162 -7.54 0.92 7.23
N ALA A 163 -6.44 0.56 7.89
CA ALA A 163 -6.13 -0.83 8.18
C ALA A 163 -7.20 -1.50 9.06
N LEU A 164 -7.77 -0.74 10.01
CA LEU A 164 -8.91 -1.12 10.84
C LEU A 164 -10.15 -1.43 10.00
N ASN A 165 -10.41 -0.64 8.96
CA ASN A 165 -11.48 -0.85 7.97
C ASN A 165 -11.07 -1.81 6.84
N GLU A 166 -10.32 -2.86 7.19
CA GLU A 166 -9.94 -3.97 6.28
C GLU A 166 -9.12 -3.57 5.04
N HIS A 167 -8.53 -2.38 4.97
CA HIS A 167 -7.69 -2.00 3.83
C HIS A 167 -6.36 -2.79 3.82
N LEU A 168 -6.26 -3.81 2.94
CA LEU A 168 -5.13 -4.74 2.88
C LEU A 168 -3.76 -4.06 2.75
N GLU A 169 -3.62 -3.09 1.85
CA GLU A 169 -2.32 -2.38 1.68
C GLU A 169 -1.91 -1.61 2.93
N ALA A 170 -2.89 -1.10 3.70
CA ALA A 170 -2.61 -0.37 4.93
C ALA A 170 -2.15 -1.32 6.05
N GLN A 171 -2.77 -2.51 6.14
CA GLN A 171 -2.34 -3.57 7.05
C GLN A 171 -0.91 -4.04 6.72
N LEU A 172 -0.63 -4.33 5.45
CA LEU A 172 0.72 -4.72 5.00
C LEU A 172 1.76 -3.61 5.25
N PHE A 173 1.38 -2.36 5.05
CA PHE A 173 2.25 -1.22 5.34
C PHE A 173 2.58 -1.13 6.83
N LEU A 174 1.57 -1.19 7.71
CA LEU A 174 1.80 -1.14 9.16
C LEU A 174 2.66 -2.32 9.63
N ALA A 175 2.40 -3.52 9.12
CA ALA A 175 3.20 -4.70 9.42
C ALA A 175 4.70 -4.45 9.14
N GLN A 176 5.00 -3.93 7.95
CA GLN A 176 6.38 -3.59 7.55
C GLN A 176 6.94 -2.42 8.34
N TRP A 177 6.12 -1.41 8.66
CA TRP A 177 6.54 -0.24 9.42
C TRP A 177 7.02 -0.63 10.81
N TYR A 178 6.22 -1.42 11.55
CA TYR A 178 6.59 -1.90 12.89
C TYR A 178 7.78 -2.86 12.86
N GLN A 179 7.86 -3.74 11.87
CA GLN A 179 9.00 -4.65 11.72
C GLN A 179 10.33 -3.90 11.51
N ARG A 180 10.30 -2.74 10.85
CA ARG A 180 11.49 -1.88 10.68
C ARG A 180 11.88 -1.14 11.96
N GLN A 181 10.93 -0.88 12.86
CA GLN A 181 11.25 -0.25 14.16
C GLN A 181 11.97 -1.23 15.07
N GLN A 182 11.48 -2.47 15.11
CA GLN A 182 12.05 -3.53 15.92
C GLN A 182 11.79 -4.88 15.27
N GLU A 183 12.84 -5.67 15.08
CA GLU A 183 12.68 -7.05 14.65
C GLU A 183 11.86 -7.82 15.70
N GLY A 184 10.78 -8.48 15.24
CA GLY A 184 9.88 -9.17 16.15
C GLY A 184 8.93 -8.27 16.94
N HIS A 185 8.61 -7.07 16.45
CA HIS A 185 7.56 -6.24 17.03
C HIS A 185 6.19 -6.96 16.96
N PRO A 186 5.46 -7.13 18.09
CA PRO A 186 4.16 -7.82 18.11
C PRO A 186 3.10 -7.20 17.19
N GLU A 187 3.09 -5.88 17.06
CA GLU A 187 2.19 -5.12 16.19
C GLU A 187 2.49 -5.40 14.70
N GLY A 188 3.76 -5.64 14.36
CA GLY A 188 4.14 -6.08 13.02
C GLY A 188 3.49 -7.42 12.68
N PHE A 189 3.55 -8.37 13.63
CA PHE A 189 2.87 -9.65 13.52
C PHE A 189 1.34 -9.49 13.46
N TYR A 190 0.74 -8.67 14.34
CA TYR A 190 -0.69 -8.39 14.38
C TYR A 190 -1.24 -7.92 13.02
N TRP A 191 -0.60 -6.91 12.41
CA TRP A 191 -1.07 -6.39 11.14
C TRP A 191 -0.86 -7.37 9.98
N MET A 192 0.20 -8.19 10.04
CA MET A 192 0.41 -9.25 9.05
C MET A 192 -0.62 -10.37 9.19
N LEU A 193 -1.00 -10.73 10.42
CA LEU A 193 -2.04 -11.70 10.71
C LEU A 193 -3.39 -11.26 10.13
N ARG A 194 -3.74 -9.98 10.32
CA ARG A 194 -4.95 -9.38 9.71
C ARG A 194 -4.95 -9.51 8.18
N ALA A 195 -3.82 -9.22 7.53
CA ALA A 195 -3.69 -9.38 6.09
C ALA A 195 -3.82 -10.85 5.65
N ALA A 196 -3.28 -11.79 6.43
CA ALA A 196 -3.41 -13.23 6.18
C ALA A 196 -4.87 -13.71 6.27
N TYR A 197 -5.70 -13.13 7.14
CA TYR A 197 -7.12 -13.46 7.20
C TYR A 197 -7.92 -12.98 5.98
N GLN A 198 -7.41 -11.99 5.25
CA GLN A 198 -7.95 -11.58 3.95
C GLN A 198 -7.48 -12.47 2.79
N ASP A 199 -6.97 -13.66 3.11
CA ASP A 199 -6.49 -14.64 2.13
C ASP A 199 -5.29 -14.15 1.28
N ASP A 200 -4.48 -13.20 1.77
CA ASP A 200 -3.22 -12.80 1.12
C ASP A 200 -2.13 -13.88 1.30
N PRO A 201 -1.65 -14.54 0.23
CA PRO A 201 -0.73 -15.67 0.36
C PRO A 201 0.65 -15.28 0.90
N LYS A 202 1.11 -14.06 0.65
CA LYS A 202 2.41 -13.57 1.15
C LYS A 202 2.33 -13.35 2.66
N ALA A 203 1.25 -12.74 3.14
CA ALA A 203 0.99 -12.55 4.55
C ALA A 203 0.87 -13.90 5.28
N MET A 204 0.17 -14.88 4.70
CA MET A 204 0.11 -16.24 5.27
C MET A 204 1.49 -16.89 5.43
N VAL A 205 2.36 -16.75 4.42
CA VAL A 205 3.75 -17.22 4.49
C VAL A 205 4.52 -16.50 5.61
N THR A 206 4.41 -15.17 5.71
CA THR A 206 5.09 -14.40 6.75
C THR A 206 4.59 -14.77 8.15
N VAL A 207 3.28 -14.84 8.36
CA VAL A 207 2.65 -15.26 9.62
C VAL A 207 3.12 -16.66 10.02
N SER A 208 3.20 -17.58 9.07
CA SER A 208 3.70 -18.93 9.34
C SER A 208 5.16 -18.93 9.80
N SER A 209 6.00 -18.08 9.21
CA SER A 209 7.40 -17.92 9.63
C SER A 209 7.50 -17.29 11.02
N CYS A 210 6.63 -16.32 11.32
CA CYS A 210 6.52 -15.72 12.65
C CYS A 210 6.20 -16.76 13.72
N TYR A 211 5.19 -17.60 13.49
CA TYR A 211 4.87 -18.70 14.40
C TYR A 211 5.99 -19.76 14.48
N TYR A 212 6.64 -20.09 13.37
CA TYR A 212 7.70 -21.10 13.37
C TYR A 212 8.97 -20.65 14.12
N HIS A 213 9.34 -19.36 14.01
CA HIS A 213 10.55 -18.81 14.63
C HIS A 213 10.30 -18.07 15.94
N GLY A 214 9.05 -17.74 16.27
CA GLY A 214 8.69 -16.92 17.42
C GLY A 214 8.93 -15.42 17.23
N ILE A 215 8.72 -14.89 16.02
CA ILE A 215 8.97 -13.47 15.68
C ILE A 215 7.69 -12.68 15.93
N GLY A 216 7.67 -11.86 16.99
CA GLY A 216 6.49 -11.07 17.39
C GLY A 216 5.35 -11.89 17.99
N VAL A 217 5.54 -13.21 18.13
CA VAL A 217 4.54 -14.14 18.66
C VAL A 217 5.23 -15.32 19.32
N LYS A 218 4.56 -16.03 20.23
CA LYS A 218 5.06 -17.30 20.78
C LYS A 218 5.20 -18.34 19.67
N LYS A 219 6.31 -19.07 19.67
CA LYS A 219 6.56 -20.16 18.73
C LYS A 219 5.46 -21.24 18.80
N ASP A 220 4.94 -21.62 17.65
CA ASP A 220 3.86 -22.59 17.49
C ASP A 220 3.92 -23.25 16.10
N ILE A 221 4.40 -24.50 16.04
CA ILE A 221 4.56 -25.20 14.75
C ILE A 221 3.21 -25.54 14.09
N TYR A 222 2.15 -25.76 14.87
CA TYR A 222 0.85 -26.13 14.34
C TYR A 222 0.14 -24.93 13.72
N ARG A 223 0.27 -23.74 14.33
CA ARG A 223 -0.17 -22.49 13.67
C ARG A 223 0.66 -22.17 12.43
N ALA A 224 1.96 -22.44 12.43
CA ALA A 224 2.77 -22.30 11.22
C ALA A 224 2.29 -23.23 10.07
N ILE A 225 1.99 -24.49 10.40
CA ILE A 225 1.40 -25.45 9.45
C ILE A 225 0.04 -24.95 8.97
N TYR A 226 -0.83 -24.51 9.87
CA TYR A 226 -2.15 -23.97 9.49
C TYR A 226 -2.03 -22.88 8.40
N TRP A 227 -1.24 -21.83 8.66
CA TRP A 227 -1.14 -20.69 7.75
C TRP A 227 -0.51 -21.07 6.39
N THR A 228 0.47 -21.98 6.38
CA THR A 228 1.03 -22.50 5.12
C THR A 228 0.07 -23.40 4.36
N GLU A 229 -0.69 -24.26 5.03
CA GLU A 229 -1.72 -25.08 4.38
C GLU A 229 -2.87 -24.25 3.84
N ARG A 230 -3.25 -23.16 4.53
CA ARG A 230 -4.22 -22.18 4.03
C ARG A 230 -3.77 -21.53 2.74
N GLY A 231 -2.53 -21.04 2.69
CA GLY A 231 -1.96 -20.49 1.46
C GLY A 231 -1.83 -21.58 0.38
N GLY A 232 -1.56 -22.82 0.80
CA GLY A 232 -1.49 -23.96 -0.10
C GLY A 232 -2.82 -24.30 -0.75
N GLU A 233 -3.94 -24.19 -0.04
CA GLU A 233 -5.31 -24.30 -0.59
C GLU A 233 -5.61 -23.22 -1.64
N LEU A 234 -4.95 -22.06 -1.54
CA LEU A 234 -5.00 -20.97 -2.53
C LEU A 234 -3.98 -21.14 -3.67
N LYS A 235 -3.38 -22.34 -3.79
CA LYS A 235 -2.37 -22.70 -4.80
C LYS A 235 -1.07 -21.88 -4.75
N SER A 236 -0.75 -21.26 -3.62
CA SER A 236 0.55 -20.59 -3.44
C SER A 236 1.68 -21.63 -3.38
N PRO A 237 2.57 -21.70 -4.38
CA PRO A 237 3.61 -22.73 -4.43
C PRO A 237 4.58 -22.64 -3.24
N GLU A 238 4.89 -21.41 -2.83
CA GLU A 238 5.72 -21.10 -1.66
C GLU A 238 5.07 -21.59 -0.36
N SER A 239 3.75 -21.37 -0.20
CA SER A 239 3.03 -21.85 0.98
C SER A 239 2.99 -23.38 1.02
N GLN A 240 2.80 -24.03 -0.13
CA GLN A 240 2.85 -25.50 -0.24
C GLN A 240 4.24 -26.04 0.12
N TYR A 241 5.31 -25.38 -0.35
CA TYR A 241 6.68 -25.77 0.00
C TYR A 241 6.95 -25.67 1.50
N ARG A 242 6.58 -24.55 2.12
CA ARG A 242 6.76 -24.35 3.57
C ARG A 242 5.91 -25.30 4.39
N SER A 243 4.69 -25.58 3.95
CA SER A 243 3.84 -26.61 4.59
C SER A 243 4.53 -27.96 4.60
N ALA A 244 5.18 -28.36 3.49
CA ALA A 244 5.93 -29.59 3.42
C ALA A 244 7.10 -29.61 4.42
N GLN A 245 7.89 -28.52 4.47
CA GLN A 245 9.01 -28.39 5.41
C GLN A 245 8.55 -28.45 6.88
N TYR A 246 7.44 -27.80 7.22
CA TYR A 246 6.93 -27.79 8.59
C TYR A 246 6.33 -29.13 8.99
N ASN A 247 5.53 -29.76 8.11
CA ASN A 247 4.98 -31.09 8.37
C ASN A 247 6.09 -32.15 8.58
N GLN A 248 7.14 -32.14 7.77
CA GLN A 248 8.29 -33.06 7.91
C GLN A 248 8.96 -32.95 9.30
N LYS A 249 8.96 -31.76 9.91
CA LYS A 249 9.61 -31.49 11.20
C LYS A 249 8.77 -31.90 12.42
N VAL A 250 7.47 -32.16 12.25
CA VAL A 250 6.61 -32.55 13.38
C VAL A 250 6.88 -34.00 13.78
N SER A 251 6.69 -34.93 12.84
CA SER A 251 6.94 -36.36 13.05
C SER A 251 6.89 -37.11 11.73
N SER A 252 7.39 -38.35 11.72
CA SER A 252 7.33 -39.22 10.54
C SER A 252 5.91 -39.53 10.07
N SER A 253 4.90 -39.45 10.94
CA SER A 253 3.48 -39.65 10.55
C SER A 253 2.97 -38.53 9.64
N HIS A 254 3.60 -37.35 9.67
CA HIS A 254 3.26 -36.23 8.80
C HIS A 254 3.97 -36.25 7.45
N ASN A 255 4.92 -37.18 7.22
CA ASN A 255 5.69 -37.24 5.96
C ASN A 255 4.81 -37.47 4.73
N ALA A 256 3.70 -38.20 4.85
CA ALA A 256 2.77 -38.39 3.75
C ALA A 256 2.10 -37.07 3.33
N VAL A 257 1.71 -36.24 4.30
CA VAL A 257 1.14 -34.91 4.02
C VAL A 257 2.21 -33.94 3.55
N ALA A 258 3.42 -34.01 4.13
CA ALA A 258 4.56 -33.24 3.65
C ALA A 258 4.83 -33.54 2.17
N TYR A 259 4.80 -34.81 1.77
CA TYR A 259 4.99 -35.21 0.37
C TYR A 259 3.89 -34.63 -0.53
N ILE A 260 2.62 -34.70 -0.12
CA ILE A 260 1.50 -34.15 -0.90
C ILE A 260 1.73 -32.66 -1.15
N TRP A 261 2.09 -31.88 -0.12
CA TRP A 261 2.36 -30.46 -0.29
C TRP A 261 3.60 -30.18 -1.13
N ALA A 262 4.69 -30.95 -0.98
CA ALA A 262 5.88 -30.81 -1.82
C ALA A 262 5.57 -31.12 -3.29
N TYR A 263 4.77 -32.16 -3.56
CA TYR A 263 4.28 -32.49 -4.89
C TYR A 263 3.48 -31.34 -5.50
N LEU A 264 2.52 -30.79 -4.75
CA LEU A 264 1.70 -29.67 -5.22
C LEU A 264 2.54 -28.43 -5.50
N SER A 265 3.54 -28.15 -4.65
CA SER A 265 4.44 -27.02 -4.81
C SER A 265 5.25 -27.10 -6.11
N VAL A 266 5.81 -28.28 -6.40
CA VAL A 266 6.48 -28.58 -7.67
C VAL A 266 5.52 -28.40 -8.84
N ALA A 267 4.32 -28.98 -8.76
CA ALA A 267 3.35 -28.94 -9.84
C ALA A 267 2.86 -27.51 -10.15
N ASN A 268 2.83 -26.64 -9.14
CA ASN A 268 2.53 -25.21 -9.30
C ASN A 268 3.78 -24.34 -9.56
N GLY A 269 4.94 -24.93 -9.89
CA GLY A 269 6.10 -24.23 -10.44
C GLY A 269 7.20 -23.79 -9.45
N HIS A 270 7.23 -24.32 -8.22
CA HIS A 270 8.32 -24.03 -7.28
C HIS A 270 9.41 -25.10 -7.35
N GLU A 271 10.46 -24.83 -8.12
CA GLU A 271 11.50 -25.82 -8.43
C GLU A 271 12.28 -26.29 -7.20
N GLU A 272 12.49 -25.43 -6.19
CA GLU A 272 13.19 -25.77 -4.95
C GLU A 272 12.50 -26.91 -4.17
N ALA A 273 11.20 -27.11 -4.38
CA ALA A 273 10.45 -28.21 -3.77
C ALA A 273 10.82 -29.59 -4.33
N HIS A 274 11.50 -29.70 -5.48
CA HIS A 274 11.86 -30.99 -6.08
C HIS A 274 12.75 -31.84 -5.17
N SER A 275 13.77 -31.24 -4.55
CA SER A 275 14.67 -31.97 -3.65
C SER A 275 13.88 -32.55 -2.48
N LEU A 276 13.13 -31.69 -1.79
CA LEU A 276 12.34 -32.08 -0.63
C LEU A 276 11.30 -33.17 -0.99
N LYS A 277 10.63 -33.03 -2.14
CA LYS A 277 9.68 -34.01 -2.64
C LYS A 277 10.37 -35.38 -2.84
N ASN A 278 11.54 -35.41 -3.48
CA ASN A 278 12.27 -36.65 -3.76
C ASN A 278 12.82 -37.29 -2.46
N ASP A 279 13.31 -36.48 -1.53
CA ASP A 279 13.79 -36.94 -0.22
C ASP A 279 12.63 -37.56 0.59
N LEU A 280 11.47 -36.91 0.59
CA LEU A 280 10.25 -37.45 1.19
C LEU A 280 9.80 -38.74 0.51
N GLU A 281 9.84 -38.80 -0.82
CA GLU A 281 9.51 -39.99 -1.62
C GLU A 281 10.34 -41.20 -1.20
N ALA A 282 11.66 -41.02 -1.06
CA ALA A 282 12.58 -42.07 -0.65
C ALA A 282 12.38 -42.52 0.81
N SER A 283 11.84 -41.64 1.67
CA SER A 283 11.60 -41.93 3.09
C SER A 283 10.28 -42.65 3.36
N LEU A 284 9.33 -42.66 2.41
CA LEU A 284 7.99 -43.21 2.60
C LEU A 284 7.95 -44.74 2.43
N PRO A 285 7.09 -45.46 3.19
CA PRO A 285 6.89 -46.89 2.99
C PRO A 285 6.37 -47.22 1.59
N LEU A 286 7.02 -48.15 0.90
CA LEU A 286 6.69 -48.54 -0.49
C LEU A 286 5.22 -48.97 -0.66
N GLU A 287 4.65 -49.62 0.34
CA GLU A 287 3.25 -50.07 0.36
C GLU A 287 2.24 -48.91 0.26
N ASN A 288 2.59 -47.73 0.77
CA ASN A 288 1.71 -46.54 0.81
C ASN A 288 2.09 -45.49 -0.23
N LEU A 289 3.23 -45.63 -0.91
CA LEU A 289 3.73 -44.59 -1.81
C LEU A 289 2.77 -44.32 -2.98
N LEU A 290 2.26 -45.37 -3.64
CA LEU A 290 1.36 -45.23 -4.79
C LEU A 290 0.03 -44.55 -4.38
N THR A 291 -0.48 -44.85 -3.19
CA THR A 291 -1.74 -44.26 -2.71
C THR A 291 -1.55 -42.77 -2.42
N ILE A 292 -0.44 -42.39 -1.77
CA ILE A 292 -0.08 -40.99 -1.50
C ILE A 292 0.12 -40.21 -2.80
N GLN A 293 0.85 -40.76 -3.77
CA GLN A 293 1.05 -40.15 -5.09
C GLN A 293 -0.28 -39.95 -5.83
N ASN A 294 -1.20 -40.91 -5.75
CA ASN A 294 -2.54 -40.79 -6.33
C ASN A 294 -3.36 -39.68 -5.67
N VAL A 295 -3.28 -39.55 -4.34
CA VAL A 295 -3.94 -38.46 -3.61
C VAL A 295 -3.39 -37.10 -4.05
N ALA A 296 -2.06 -36.94 -4.11
CA ALA A 296 -1.42 -35.69 -4.53
C ALA A 296 -1.83 -35.29 -5.96
N ARG A 297 -1.82 -36.24 -6.91
CA ARG A 297 -2.27 -36.01 -8.30
C ARG A 297 -3.74 -35.61 -8.38
N LYS A 298 -4.62 -36.32 -7.68
CA LYS A 298 -6.06 -36.01 -7.67
C LYS A 298 -6.34 -34.65 -7.04
N LEU A 299 -5.64 -34.31 -5.95
CA LEU A 299 -5.75 -32.99 -5.34
C LEU A 299 -5.30 -31.90 -6.31
N HIS A 300 -4.16 -32.06 -6.99
CA HIS A 300 -3.70 -31.10 -7.98
C HIS A 300 -4.76 -30.81 -9.05
N VAL A 301 -5.30 -31.87 -9.68
CA VAL A 301 -6.36 -31.75 -10.70
C VAL A 301 -7.60 -31.07 -10.13
N LEU A 302 -8.05 -31.46 -8.94
CA LEU A 302 -9.25 -30.89 -8.32
C LEU A 302 -9.08 -29.40 -7.98
N MET A 303 -7.88 -28.99 -7.54
CA MET A 303 -7.54 -27.59 -7.25
C MET A 303 -7.41 -26.75 -8.53
N ASP A 304 -7.08 -27.36 -9.67
CA ASP A 304 -7.08 -26.70 -10.98
C ASP A 304 -8.49 -26.51 -11.55
N GLU A 305 -9.38 -27.49 -11.36
CA GLU A 305 -10.72 -27.47 -11.93
C GLU A 305 -11.65 -26.47 -11.24
N LYS A 306 -11.56 -26.33 -9.91
CA LYS A 306 -12.51 -25.55 -9.10
C LYS A 306 -11.82 -24.85 -7.93
N PRO A 307 -12.32 -23.66 -7.53
CA PRO A 307 -11.82 -23.00 -6.33
C PRO A 307 -12.06 -23.89 -5.10
N VAL A 308 -11.00 -24.07 -4.32
CA VAL A 308 -11.02 -24.86 -3.10
C VAL A 308 -11.79 -24.11 -2.02
N LYS A 309 -12.80 -24.76 -1.43
CA LYS A 309 -13.50 -24.19 -0.27
C LYS A 309 -12.52 -24.08 0.90
N LYS A 310 -12.50 -22.94 1.58
CA LYS A 310 -11.69 -22.68 2.79
C LYS A 310 -11.71 -23.87 3.76
N HIS A 311 -10.52 -24.34 4.14
CA HIS A 311 -10.25 -25.48 5.03
C HIS A 311 -10.60 -26.87 4.52
N SER A 312 -11.10 -27.03 3.29
CA SER A 312 -11.57 -28.34 2.81
C SER A 312 -10.46 -29.37 2.62
N VAL A 313 -9.30 -28.98 2.07
CA VAL A 313 -8.13 -29.85 1.91
C VAL A 313 -7.49 -30.11 3.27
N ILE A 314 -7.38 -29.09 4.13
CA ILE A 314 -6.83 -29.26 5.50
C ILE A 314 -7.66 -30.30 6.27
N ARG A 315 -9.00 -30.16 6.27
CA ARG A 315 -9.91 -31.11 6.93
C ARG A 315 -9.82 -32.50 6.32
N LEU A 316 -9.70 -32.60 5.00
CA LEU A 316 -9.50 -33.87 4.31
C LEU A 316 -8.21 -34.56 4.78
N LEU A 317 -7.09 -33.86 4.74
CA LEU A 317 -5.78 -34.40 5.13
C LEU A 317 -5.74 -34.75 6.62
N ASN A 318 -6.33 -33.93 7.50
CA ASN A 318 -6.43 -34.24 8.93
C ASN A 318 -7.22 -35.52 9.19
N LYS A 319 -8.33 -35.72 8.46
CA LYS A 319 -9.15 -36.93 8.57
C LYS A 319 -8.42 -38.18 8.05
N PHE A 320 -7.82 -38.10 6.86
CA PHE A 320 -7.19 -39.25 6.22
C PHE A 320 -5.88 -39.68 6.86
N TYR A 321 -5.10 -38.72 7.37
CA TYR A 321 -3.78 -38.97 7.97
C TYR A 321 -3.78 -38.84 9.50
N VAL A 322 -4.96 -38.78 10.13
CA VAL A 322 -5.17 -38.78 11.59
C VAL A 322 -4.29 -37.71 12.28
N ARG A 323 -4.37 -36.47 11.79
CA ARG A 323 -3.64 -35.33 12.36
C ARG A 323 -4.50 -34.61 13.41
N GLU A 324 -3.84 -33.97 14.36
CA GLU A 324 -4.50 -33.09 15.33
C GLU A 324 -5.29 -31.98 14.62
N ASN A 325 -6.40 -31.54 15.22
CA ASN A 325 -7.14 -30.40 14.72
C ASN A 325 -6.52 -29.12 15.27
N TYR A 326 -5.82 -28.38 14.41
CA TYR A 326 -5.14 -27.12 14.74
C TYR A 326 -5.76 -25.92 13.99
N LEU A 327 -7.01 -26.05 13.52
CA LEU A 327 -7.73 -24.91 12.94
C LEU A 327 -7.91 -23.80 14.00
N PRO A 328 -7.60 -22.53 13.68
CA PRO A 328 -7.81 -21.43 14.61
C PRO A 328 -9.31 -21.20 14.82
N THR A 329 -9.63 -20.45 15.85
CA THR A 329 -10.98 -19.93 16.07
C THR A 329 -11.41 -19.08 14.86
N GLU A 330 -12.69 -19.15 14.48
CA GLU A 330 -13.19 -18.38 13.34
C GLU A 330 -13.15 -16.86 13.57
N ASP A 331 -13.02 -16.42 14.83
CA ASP A 331 -12.94 -15.03 15.21
C ASP A 331 -11.49 -14.49 15.14
N ILE A 332 -11.26 -13.64 14.15
CA ILE A 332 -10.02 -12.88 13.93
C ILE A 332 -9.72 -12.00 15.14
N SER A 333 -10.76 -11.41 15.74
CA SER A 333 -10.61 -10.50 16.86
C SER A 333 -10.08 -11.23 18.09
N ASP A 334 -10.47 -12.49 18.32
CA ASP A 334 -9.92 -13.29 19.42
C ASP A 334 -8.44 -13.59 19.23
N GLU A 335 -8.02 -14.03 18.03
CA GLU A 335 -6.60 -14.33 17.78
C GLU A 335 -5.76 -13.05 17.78
N CYS A 336 -6.30 -11.95 17.25
CA CYS A 336 -5.61 -10.65 17.22
C CYS A 336 -5.59 -9.93 18.59
N ALA A 337 -6.63 -10.08 19.41
CA ALA A 337 -6.75 -9.44 20.74
C ALA A 337 -5.76 -9.99 21.76
N MET A 338 -5.24 -11.21 21.55
CA MET A 338 -4.14 -11.76 22.34
C MET A 338 -2.85 -10.93 22.25
N TYR A 339 -2.77 -9.98 21.31
CA TYR A 339 -1.54 -9.25 20.98
C TYR A 339 -1.66 -7.72 21.09
N THR A 340 -2.80 -7.19 21.56
CA THR A 340 -3.05 -5.74 21.71
C THR A 340 -3.15 -5.26 23.17
N SER A 341 -2.54 -5.97 24.12
CA SER A 341 -2.60 -5.65 25.57
C SER A 341 -1.56 -4.65 26.01
#